data_AF-A0A2T5J6J9-F1
#
_entry.id   AF-A0A2T5J6J9-F1
#
_cell.length_a   1.000
_cell.length_b   1.000
_cell.length_c   1.000
_cell.angle_alpha   90.00
_cell.angle_beta   90.00
_cell.angle_gamma   90.00
#
_symmetry.space_group_name_H-M   'P 1'
#
loop_
_entity.id
_entity.type
_entity.pdbx_description
1 polymer ?
#
loop_
_entity_poly.entity_id
_entity_poly.type
_entity_poly.pdbx_seq_one_letter_code
_entity_poly.pdbx_strand_id
1 'polypeptide(L)'
;MISLFPQKTFKNRANGLRADLAQVIAGLKPHFMRFPGGCLTHGDGLQNIYRWKNTIGPVEQRGEQRNIWNYHQSVGLGYFEYFQFCEDIGAKPLPVLAAGVSCQNSSGTWRIGSIGQQGIPIDEMQAYVQDVLDLIEYANGLVTSIWGAKRAAAGHPAPFHLEYIGIGNEDKQTDAFRTRFKMIYDAVKAKHPEITVVGTLVHLRQVPTMMQVGIMRISCRCPLSMNTIMKNHHGF
;
A
#
# COMPACT_ATOMS: atom_id res chain seq x y z
N MET A 1 26.26 -7.93 2.65
CA MET A 1 25.41 -6.88 3.23
C MET A 1 26.15 -6.23 4.39
N ILE A 2 26.17 -4.89 4.47
CA ILE A 2 26.66 -4.15 5.63
C ILE A 2 25.43 -3.50 6.29
N SER A 3 25.29 -3.64 7.60
CA SER A 3 24.18 -3.06 8.35
C SER A 3 24.67 -2.59 9.72
N LEU A 4 24.19 -1.42 10.16
CA LEU A 4 24.53 -0.83 11.45
C LEU A 4 23.26 -0.26 12.08
N PHE A 5 22.87 -0.80 13.23
CA PHE A 5 21.74 -0.31 14.02
C PHE A 5 22.23 0.28 15.34
N PRO A 6 21.54 1.30 15.89
CA PRO A 6 21.75 1.69 17.28
C PRO A 6 21.41 0.53 18.21
N GLN A 7 22.02 0.48 19.40
CA GLN A 7 21.76 -0.58 20.38
C GLN A 7 20.28 -0.65 20.80
N LYS A 8 19.57 0.49 20.78
CA LYS A 8 18.15 0.59 21.16
C LYS A 8 17.32 1.07 19.97
N THR A 9 16.46 0.19 19.48
CA THR A 9 15.37 0.52 18.54
C THR A 9 14.07 0.74 19.32
N PHE A 10 13.05 1.29 18.65
CA PHE A 10 11.73 1.41 19.24
C PHE A 10 11.22 0.04 19.72
N LYS A 11 10.79 -0.04 20.98
CA LYS A 11 10.39 -1.30 21.64
C LYS A 11 11.43 -2.43 21.59
N ASN A 12 12.71 -2.10 21.36
CA ASN A 12 13.82 -3.04 21.19
C ASN A 12 13.58 -4.11 20.10
N ARG A 13 12.83 -3.77 19.05
CA ARG A 13 12.58 -4.67 17.91
C ARG A 13 13.86 -4.88 17.09
N ALA A 14 14.18 -6.12 16.74
CA ALA A 14 15.22 -6.41 15.74
C ALA A 14 14.80 -5.84 14.38
N ASN A 15 15.75 -5.30 13.60
CA ASN A 15 15.45 -4.54 12.38
C ASN A 15 14.40 -3.42 12.60
N GLY A 16 14.38 -2.88 13.83
CA GLY A 16 13.31 -1.99 14.30
C GLY A 16 13.47 -0.55 13.86
N LEU A 17 12.51 0.26 14.29
CA LEU A 17 12.47 1.69 13.95
C LEU A 17 13.38 2.52 14.86
N ARG A 18 13.79 3.68 14.34
CA ARG A 18 14.50 4.69 15.11
C ARG A 18 13.64 5.15 16.29
N ALA A 19 14.15 5.01 17.52
CA ALA A 19 13.34 5.08 18.72
C ALA A 19 12.69 6.45 18.96
N ASP A 20 13.42 7.54 18.70
CA ASP A 20 12.93 8.92 18.85
C ASP A 20 11.76 9.24 17.92
N LEU A 21 11.89 8.93 16.63
CA LEU A 21 10.84 9.19 15.63
C LEU A 21 9.60 8.34 15.87
N ALA A 22 9.80 7.04 16.12
CA ALA A 22 8.70 6.14 16.41
C ALA A 22 7.95 6.54 17.69
N GLN A 23 8.67 7.03 18.71
CA GLN A 23 8.06 7.52 19.95
C GLN A 23 7.23 8.79 19.74
N VAL A 24 7.69 9.72 18.88
CA VAL A 24 6.90 10.90 18.51
C VAL A 24 5.61 10.48 17.81
N ILE A 25 5.69 9.57 16.84
CA ILE A 25 4.50 9.04 16.13
C ILE A 25 3.55 8.35 17.10
N ALA A 26 4.06 7.51 18.00
CA ALA A 26 3.25 6.86 19.03
C ALA A 26 2.55 7.88 19.95
N GLY A 27 3.22 9.00 20.26
CA GLY A 27 2.66 10.10 21.05
C GLY A 27 1.46 10.79 20.40
N LEU A 28 1.34 10.75 19.07
CA LEU A 28 0.17 11.26 18.34
C LEU A 28 -1.08 10.38 18.51
N LYS A 29 -0.92 9.15 19.01
CA LYS A 29 -1.99 8.14 19.15
C LYS A 29 -2.80 7.93 17.86
N PRO A 30 -2.15 7.64 16.72
CA PRO A 30 -2.85 7.42 15.47
C PRO A 30 -3.75 6.18 15.57
N HIS A 31 -4.98 6.28 15.08
CA HIS A 31 -5.91 5.14 15.05
C HIS A 31 -5.61 4.15 13.92
N PHE A 32 -4.92 4.60 12.86
CA PHE A 32 -4.53 3.76 11.75
C PHE A 32 -3.25 4.28 11.09
N MET A 33 -2.57 3.43 10.34
CA MET A 33 -1.41 3.79 9.53
C MET A 33 -1.52 3.23 8.12
N ARG A 34 -1.41 4.10 7.12
CA ARG A 34 -1.39 3.75 5.70
C ARG A 34 0.05 3.51 5.22
N PHE A 35 0.35 2.37 4.62
CA PHE A 35 1.71 2.02 4.16
C PHE A 35 1.73 1.03 2.98
N PRO A 36 2.87 0.82 2.29
CA PRO A 36 3.98 1.76 2.19
C PRO A 36 3.59 3.00 1.36
N GLY A 37 2.44 2.93 0.68
CA GLY A 37 1.63 4.07 0.25
C GLY A 37 2.25 5.03 -0.76
N GLY A 38 1.38 5.89 -1.28
CA GLY A 38 1.70 6.85 -2.33
C GLY A 38 2.03 6.18 -3.68
N CYS A 39 2.58 6.96 -4.59
CA CYS A 39 3.03 6.52 -5.91
C CYS A 39 4.07 5.39 -5.86
N LEU A 40 4.70 5.14 -4.70
CA LEU A 40 5.61 4.03 -4.52
C LEU A 40 4.95 2.69 -4.86
N THR A 41 3.72 2.48 -4.41
CA THR A 41 2.98 1.23 -4.62
C THR A 41 2.71 0.95 -6.09
N HIS A 42 2.43 2.02 -6.84
CA HIS A 42 2.17 1.99 -8.28
C HIS A 42 3.44 1.77 -9.12
N GLY A 43 4.60 2.20 -8.61
CA GLY A 43 5.87 2.07 -9.32
C GLY A 43 6.04 3.03 -10.50
N ASP A 44 7.29 3.13 -10.95
CA ASP A 44 7.66 3.78 -12.21
C ASP A 44 7.55 2.79 -13.39
N GLY A 45 6.33 2.57 -13.86
CA GLY A 45 5.99 1.54 -14.85
C GLY A 45 5.72 0.16 -14.22
N LEU A 46 5.19 -0.77 -15.02
CA LEU A 46 4.75 -2.09 -14.52
C LEU A 46 5.87 -2.92 -13.88
N GLN A 47 7.08 -2.83 -14.44
CA GLN A 47 8.26 -3.55 -13.96
C GLN A 47 8.72 -3.07 -12.58
N ASN A 48 8.25 -1.90 -12.15
CA ASN A 48 8.61 -1.27 -10.89
C ASN A 48 7.45 -1.22 -9.88
N ILE A 49 6.33 -1.89 -10.15
CA ILE A 49 5.25 -2.04 -9.15
C ILE A 49 5.82 -2.65 -7.87
N TYR A 50 5.45 -2.08 -6.73
CA TYR A 50 5.96 -2.53 -5.43
C TYR A 50 5.38 -3.91 -5.07
N ARG A 51 6.24 -4.90 -4.89
CA ARG A 51 5.85 -6.28 -4.56
C ARG A 51 6.08 -6.56 -3.08
N TRP A 52 5.00 -6.59 -2.30
CA TRP A 52 5.07 -6.77 -0.84
C TRP A 52 5.82 -8.05 -0.43
N LYS A 53 5.70 -9.13 -1.21
CA LYS A 53 6.40 -10.41 -0.98
C LYS A 53 7.92 -10.27 -0.97
N ASN A 54 8.46 -9.30 -1.70
CA ASN A 54 9.90 -9.01 -1.73
C ASN A 54 10.38 -8.25 -0.48
N THR A 55 9.47 -7.91 0.43
CA THR A 55 9.73 -7.07 1.60
C THR A 55 9.57 -7.82 2.93
N ILE A 56 9.41 -9.14 2.87
CA ILE A 56 9.31 -10.00 4.04
C ILE A 56 10.41 -11.07 4.02
N GLY A 57 10.60 -11.77 5.13
CA GLY A 57 11.70 -12.72 5.28
C GLY A 57 13.04 -12.05 5.64
N PRO A 58 14.15 -12.79 5.60
CA PRO A 58 15.46 -12.30 6.02
C PRO A 58 15.89 -11.07 5.23
N VAL A 59 16.28 -9.99 5.91
CA VAL A 59 16.54 -8.68 5.31
C VAL A 59 17.66 -8.75 4.28
N GLU A 60 18.68 -9.56 4.53
CA GLU A 60 19.83 -9.78 3.66
C GLU A 60 19.49 -10.46 2.32
N GLN A 61 18.31 -11.06 2.21
CA GLN A 61 17.81 -11.71 1.00
C GLN A 61 16.84 -10.81 0.20
N ARG A 62 16.47 -9.64 0.75
CA ARG A 62 15.54 -8.73 0.09
C ARG A 62 16.30 -7.89 -0.94
N GLY A 63 15.84 -7.93 -2.19
CA GLY A 63 16.46 -7.18 -3.30
C GLY A 63 16.13 -5.69 -3.24
N GLU A 64 17.13 -4.83 -3.40
CA GLU A 64 16.91 -3.39 -3.48
C GLU A 64 16.11 -2.99 -4.73
N GLN A 65 15.35 -1.90 -4.61
CA GLN A 65 14.51 -1.41 -5.69
C GLN A 65 14.60 0.12 -5.78
N ARG A 66 14.93 0.65 -6.97
CA ARG A 66 14.74 2.07 -7.27
C ARG A 66 13.25 2.39 -7.24
N ASN A 67 12.86 3.51 -6.64
CA ASN A 67 11.48 3.97 -6.68
C ASN A 67 11.25 5.13 -7.65
N ILE A 68 9.98 5.49 -7.82
CA ILE A 68 9.51 6.60 -8.65
C ILE A 68 10.04 7.99 -8.22
N TRP A 69 10.59 8.10 -7.01
CA TRP A 69 11.20 9.33 -6.49
C TRP A 69 12.72 9.38 -6.72
N ASN A 70 13.24 8.51 -7.58
CA ASN A 70 14.64 8.48 -8.03
C ASN A 70 15.67 8.18 -6.94
N TYR A 71 15.29 7.43 -5.91
CA TYR A 71 16.24 6.85 -4.94
C TYR A 71 16.02 5.35 -4.78
N HIS A 72 17.08 4.66 -4.34
CA HIS A 72 17.05 3.22 -4.05
C HIS A 72 16.45 2.97 -2.67
N GLN A 73 15.64 1.93 -2.58
CA GLN A 73 15.09 1.42 -1.34
C GLN A 73 15.73 0.08 -1.04
N SER A 74 16.31 -0.03 0.15
CA SER A 74 16.89 -1.28 0.64
C SER A 74 15.83 -2.34 0.97
N VAL A 75 14.54 -1.97 0.99
CA VAL A 75 13.40 -2.80 1.43
C VAL A 75 13.57 -3.44 2.81
N GLY A 76 14.46 -2.89 3.64
CA GLY A 76 14.66 -3.29 5.04
C GLY A 76 13.48 -2.94 5.93
N LEU A 77 12.80 -1.82 5.66
CA LEU A 77 11.47 -1.51 6.22
C LEU A 77 10.41 -2.05 5.27
N GLY A 78 9.94 -3.26 5.56
CA GLY A 78 8.96 -3.98 4.76
C GLY A 78 7.63 -4.15 5.47
N TYR A 79 6.77 -5.00 4.89
CA TYR A 79 5.41 -5.17 5.38
C TYR A 79 5.35 -5.72 6.81
N PHE A 80 6.21 -6.68 7.15
CA PHE A 80 6.28 -7.22 8.52
C PHE A 80 6.60 -6.13 9.54
N GLU A 81 7.61 -5.30 9.25
CA GLU A 81 8.01 -4.21 10.15
C GLU A 81 6.91 -3.14 10.30
N TYR A 82 6.17 -2.83 9.23
CA TYR A 82 5.00 -1.93 9.32
C TYR A 82 3.87 -2.52 10.15
N PHE A 83 3.53 -3.80 9.95
CA PHE A 83 2.51 -4.47 10.77
C PHE A 83 2.91 -4.49 12.24
N GLN A 84 4.15 -4.87 12.54
CA GLN A 84 4.68 -4.90 13.91
C GLN A 84 4.63 -3.51 14.55
N PHE A 85 4.95 -2.46 13.78
CA PHE A 85 4.88 -1.09 14.30
C PHE A 85 3.44 -0.63 14.58
N CYS A 86 2.48 -1.01 13.74
CA CYS A 86 1.07 -0.72 13.97
C CYS A 86 0.61 -1.31 15.31
N GLU A 87 0.97 -2.55 15.60
CA GLU A 87 0.68 -3.18 16.90
C GLU A 87 1.38 -2.43 18.06
N ASP A 88 2.66 -2.09 17.90
CA ASP A 88 3.46 -1.44 18.95
C ASP A 88 2.90 -0.08 19.38
N ILE A 89 2.15 0.60 18.52
CA ILE A 89 1.53 1.90 18.78
C ILE A 89 0.00 1.84 18.95
N GLY A 90 -0.61 0.66 18.81
CA GLY A 90 -2.06 0.47 18.90
C GLY A 90 -2.86 1.05 17.71
N ALA A 91 -2.23 1.15 16.53
CA ALA A 91 -2.87 1.61 15.31
C ALA A 91 -3.34 0.42 14.45
N LYS A 92 -4.45 0.60 13.71
CA LYS A 92 -4.87 -0.38 12.71
C LYS A 92 -4.01 -0.28 11.43
N PRO A 93 -3.55 -1.41 10.87
CA PRO A 93 -2.81 -1.38 9.62
C PRO A 93 -3.74 -1.12 8.41
N LEU A 94 -3.30 -0.26 7.49
CA LEU A 94 -3.88 -0.07 6.17
C LEU A 94 -2.78 -0.26 5.10
N PRO A 95 -2.41 -1.51 4.79
CA PRO A 95 -1.49 -1.81 3.70
C PRO A 95 -2.10 -1.44 2.34
N VAL A 96 -1.27 -0.96 1.42
CA VAL A 96 -1.68 -0.47 0.09
C VAL A 96 -0.94 -1.21 -1.02
N LEU A 97 -1.69 -1.74 -1.98
CA LEU A 97 -1.18 -2.34 -3.21
C LEU A 97 -1.67 -1.55 -4.43
N ALA A 98 -0.99 -1.70 -5.57
CA ALA A 98 -1.45 -1.10 -6.80
C ALA A 98 -2.80 -1.70 -7.24
N ALA A 99 -3.61 -0.91 -7.96
CA ALA A 99 -4.90 -1.38 -8.48
C ALA A 99 -4.75 -2.16 -9.81
N GLY A 100 -3.65 -2.89 -9.97
CA GLY A 100 -3.27 -3.54 -11.23
C GLY A 100 -2.79 -2.56 -12.31
N VAL A 101 -2.51 -1.30 -11.96
CA VAL A 101 -1.98 -0.29 -12.87
C VAL A 101 -0.77 0.43 -12.26
N SER A 102 0.15 0.90 -13.10
CA SER A 102 1.29 1.73 -12.71
C SER A 102 0.88 3.18 -12.45
N CYS A 103 1.83 3.98 -11.94
CA CYS A 103 1.55 5.37 -11.62
C CYS A 103 1.24 6.12 -12.91
N GLN A 104 0.23 7.00 -12.91
CA GLN A 104 0.02 7.87 -14.06
C GLN A 104 1.24 8.75 -14.35
N ASN A 105 2.05 9.06 -13.33
CA ASN A 105 3.26 9.88 -13.43
C ASN A 105 4.52 9.11 -13.84
N SER A 106 4.40 7.84 -14.24
CA SER A 106 5.55 7.03 -14.66
C SER A 106 6.33 7.69 -15.81
N SER A 107 7.65 7.64 -15.71
CA SER A 107 8.65 8.30 -16.55
C SER A 107 8.53 9.83 -16.61
N GLY A 108 7.87 10.44 -15.61
CA GLY A 108 7.65 11.87 -15.50
C GLY A 108 6.73 12.38 -16.60
N THR A 109 5.42 12.40 -16.34
CA THR A 109 4.35 12.85 -17.27
C THR A 109 4.55 14.19 -17.96
N TRP A 110 5.41 15.04 -17.40
CA TRP A 110 5.79 16.34 -17.96
C TRP A 110 6.96 16.26 -18.96
N ARG A 111 7.51 15.07 -19.21
CA ARG A 111 8.64 14.82 -20.13
C ARG A 111 8.13 14.18 -21.42
N ILE A 112 8.71 14.59 -22.55
CA ILE A 112 8.55 13.90 -23.83
C ILE A 112 9.04 12.46 -23.65
N GLY A 113 8.20 11.48 -24.00
CA GLY A 113 8.48 10.05 -23.82
C GLY A 113 7.96 9.42 -22.53
N SER A 114 7.08 10.09 -21.76
CA SER A 114 6.40 9.46 -20.63
C SER A 114 5.55 8.27 -21.09
N ILE A 115 5.62 7.17 -20.32
CA ILE A 115 4.85 5.95 -20.55
C ILE A 115 3.44 5.99 -19.93
N GLY A 116 3.18 6.96 -19.05
CA GLY A 116 1.90 7.15 -18.37
C GLY A 116 1.45 5.95 -17.52
N GLN A 117 0.14 5.91 -17.23
CA GLN A 117 -0.47 4.78 -16.55
C GLN A 117 -0.52 3.57 -17.49
N GLN A 118 0.06 2.46 -17.06
CA GLN A 118 0.02 1.18 -17.74
C GLN A 118 -0.77 0.18 -16.89
N GLY A 119 -1.45 -0.79 -17.50
CA GLY A 119 -2.14 -1.85 -16.78
C GLY A 119 -1.39 -3.17 -16.89
N ILE A 120 -1.32 -3.94 -15.80
CA ILE A 120 -0.82 -5.32 -15.81
C ILE A 120 -1.56 -6.11 -16.91
N PRO A 121 -0.90 -6.89 -17.77
CA PRO A 121 -1.57 -7.71 -18.78
C PRO A 121 -2.75 -8.52 -18.21
N ILE A 122 -3.85 -8.63 -18.95
CA ILE A 122 -5.11 -9.22 -18.42
C ILE A 122 -4.94 -10.70 -18.06
N ASP A 123 -4.11 -11.42 -18.80
CA ASP A 123 -3.70 -12.80 -18.54
C ASP A 123 -2.84 -12.94 -17.27
N GLU A 124 -2.08 -11.91 -16.88
CA GLU A 124 -1.32 -11.87 -15.63
C GLU A 124 -2.16 -11.42 -14.42
N MET A 125 -3.35 -10.85 -14.64
CA MET A 125 -4.15 -10.28 -13.54
C MET A 125 -4.60 -11.32 -12.52
N GLN A 126 -4.79 -12.59 -12.90
CA GLN A 126 -5.16 -13.62 -11.92
C GLN A 126 -4.04 -13.88 -10.90
N ALA A 127 -2.79 -13.90 -11.35
CA ALA A 127 -1.64 -14.01 -10.44
C ALA A 127 -1.56 -12.78 -9.53
N TYR A 128 -1.83 -11.58 -10.05
CA TYR A 128 -1.85 -10.36 -9.24
C TYR A 128 -3.00 -10.32 -8.22
N VAL A 129 -4.19 -10.81 -8.58
CA VAL A 129 -5.31 -10.97 -7.65
C VAL A 129 -4.91 -11.93 -6.53
N GLN A 130 -4.24 -13.04 -6.84
CA GLN A 130 -3.75 -13.96 -5.83
C GLN A 130 -2.68 -13.30 -4.93
N ASP A 131 -1.78 -12.47 -5.47
CA ASP A 131 -0.84 -11.67 -4.66
C ASP A 131 -1.54 -10.79 -3.61
N VAL A 132 -2.73 -10.25 -3.91
CA VAL A 132 -3.53 -9.44 -2.98
C VAL A 132 -4.15 -10.31 -1.89
N LEU A 133 -4.72 -11.46 -2.28
CA LEU A 133 -5.33 -12.42 -1.34
C LEU A 133 -4.28 -13.02 -0.40
N ASP A 134 -3.09 -13.29 -0.93
CA ASP A 134 -1.93 -13.79 -0.18
C ASP A 134 -1.49 -12.83 0.92
N LEU A 135 -1.64 -11.52 0.71
CA LEU A 135 -1.36 -10.54 1.76
C LEU A 135 -2.39 -10.62 2.90
N ILE A 136 -3.66 -10.86 2.57
CA ILE A 136 -4.72 -11.06 3.58
C ILE A 136 -4.44 -12.35 4.36
N GLU A 137 -4.05 -13.44 3.68
CA GLU A 137 -3.64 -14.68 4.35
C GLU A 137 -2.37 -14.48 5.20
N TYR A 138 -1.39 -13.71 4.72
CA TYR A 138 -0.21 -13.38 5.52
C TYR A 138 -0.59 -12.69 6.82
N ALA A 139 -1.52 -11.73 6.77
CA ALA A 139 -1.92 -10.97 7.93
C ALA A 139 -2.83 -11.76 8.89
N ASN A 140 -3.79 -12.52 8.37
CA ASN A 140 -4.88 -13.11 9.16
C ASN A 140 -4.91 -14.65 9.17
N GLY A 141 -4.23 -15.29 8.23
CA GLY A 141 -4.27 -16.73 8.03
C GLY A 141 -3.70 -17.52 9.21
N LEU A 142 -4.16 -18.77 9.35
CA LEU A 142 -3.66 -19.72 10.33
C LEU A 142 -2.18 -20.01 10.09
N VAL A 143 -1.44 -20.36 11.13
CA VAL A 143 -0.01 -20.72 11.01
C VAL A 143 0.25 -21.96 10.15
N THR A 144 -0.78 -22.74 9.82
CA THR A 144 -0.71 -23.89 8.92
C THR A 144 -0.93 -23.53 7.44
N SER A 145 -1.40 -22.31 7.16
CA SER A 145 -1.51 -21.79 5.80
C SER A 145 -0.15 -21.37 5.25
N ILE A 146 -0.03 -21.20 3.92
CA ILE A 146 1.24 -20.86 3.28
C ILE A 146 1.76 -19.52 3.82
N TRP A 147 0.92 -18.49 3.84
CA TRP A 147 1.35 -17.16 4.24
C TRP A 147 1.30 -16.94 5.75
N GLY A 148 0.37 -17.58 6.47
CA GLY A 148 0.38 -17.57 7.94
C GLY A 148 1.60 -18.30 8.52
N ALA A 149 2.09 -19.37 7.89
CA ALA A 149 3.35 -20.03 8.27
C ALA A 149 4.55 -19.08 8.10
N LYS A 150 4.59 -18.30 7.02
CA LYS A 150 5.65 -17.29 6.80
C LYS A 150 5.61 -16.18 7.85
N ARG A 151 4.42 -15.73 8.26
CA ARG A 151 4.25 -14.77 9.36
C ARG A 151 4.77 -15.36 10.69
N ALA A 152 4.37 -16.60 11.01
CA ALA A 152 4.83 -17.31 12.20
C ALA A 152 6.35 -17.50 12.21
N ALA A 153 6.95 -17.90 11.09
CA ALA A 153 8.40 -18.06 10.95
C ALA A 153 9.17 -16.74 11.09
N ALA A 154 8.55 -15.59 10.81
CA ALA A 154 9.10 -14.27 11.08
C ALA A 154 9.06 -13.89 12.58
N GLY A 155 8.58 -14.78 13.45
CA GLY A 155 8.49 -14.57 14.89
C GLY A 155 7.13 -14.06 15.37
N HIS A 156 6.11 -14.07 14.51
CA HIS A 156 4.77 -13.56 14.85
C HIS A 156 3.66 -14.55 14.46
N PRO A 157 3.34 -15.54 15.32
CA PRO A 157 2.33 -16.54 15.01
C PRO A 157 0.89 -16.00 15.08
N ALA A 158 0.64 -14.98 15.90
CA ALA A 158 -0.68 -14.38 16.03
C ALA A 158 -1.08 -13.62 14.75
N PRO A 159 -2.37 -13.53 14.40
CA PRO A 159 -2.80 -12.69 13.29
C PRO A 159 -2.64 -11.20 13.63
N PHE A 160 -2.37 -10.38 12.61
CA PHE A 160 -2.35 -8.91 12.74
C PHE A 160 -3.75 -8.28 12.78
N HIS A 161 -4.81 -9.09 12.66
CA HIS A 161 -6.21 -8.65 12.64
C HIS A 161 -6.47 -7.55 11.60
N LEU A 162 -6.00 -7.78 10.37
CA LEU A 162 -6.20 -6.88 9.24
C LEU A 162 -7.71 -6.73 8.95
N GLU A 163 -8.17 -5.48 8.95
CA GLU A 163 -9.56 -5.12 8.64
C GLU A 163 -9.69 -4.35 7.31
N TYR A 164 -8.63 -3.65 6.89
CA TYR A 164 -8.65 -2.74 5.76
C TYR A 164 -7.51 -3.03 4.78
N ILE A 165 -7.80 -2.96 3.50
CA ILE A 165 -6.79 -3.03 2.43
C ILE A 165 -6.96 -1.87 1.46
N GLY A 166 -5.86 -1.19 1.18
CA GLY A 166 -5.77 -0.15 0.17
C GLY A 166 -5.51 -0.75 -1.21
N ILE A 167 -6.38 -0.51 -2.17
CA ILE A 167 -6.17 -0.90 -3.58
C ILE A 167 -6.14 0.38 -4.42
N GLY A 168 -4.95 0.76 -4.85
CA GLY A 168 -4.66 2.01 -5.53
C GLY A 168 -4.22 3.14 -4.61
N ASN A 169 -3.97 4.32 -5.19
CA ASN A 169 -3.54 5.52 -4.47
C ASN A 169 -4.21 6.78 -5.02
N GLU A 170 -3.83 7.19 -6.22
CA GLU A 170 -4.33 8.41 -6.89
C GLU A 170 -4.52 8.11 -8.39
N ASP A 171 -5.06 6.93 -8.67
CA ASP A 171 -5.17 6.40 -10.02
C ASP A 171 -6.08 7.23 -10.93
N LYS A 172 -5.58 7.48 -12.14
CA LYS A 172 -6.44 7.92 -13.25
C LYS A 172 -7.49 6.83 -13.50
N GLN A 173 -8.76 7.21 -13.50
CA GLN A 173 -9.93 6.31 -13.59
C GLN A 173 -10.21 5.83 -15.03
N THR A 174 -9.17 5.33 -15.71
CA THR A 174 -9.24 4.75 -17.07
C THR A 174 -10.00 3.42 -17.08
N ASP A 175 -10.40 2.94 -18.25
CA ASP A 175 -11.00 1.60 -18.39
C ASP A 175 -10.03 0.51 -17.94
N ALA A 176 -8.73 0.69 -18.21
CA ALA A 176 -7.69 -0.22 -17.75
C ALA A 176 -7.66 -0.33 -16.21
N PHE A 177 -7.78 0.81 -15.49
CA PHE A 177 -7.91 0.83 -14.04
C PHE A 177 -9.22 0.16 -13.59
N ARG A 178 -10.37 0.59 -14.14
CA ARG A 178 -11.70 0.14 -13.68
C ARG A 178 -11.86 -1.37 -13.80
N THR A 179 -11.43 -1.94 -14.93
CA THR A 179 -11.49 -3.39 -15.16
C THR A 179 -10.66 -4.16 -14.14
N ARG A 180 -9.42 -3.74 -13.89
CA ARG A 180 -8.50 -4.43 -12.98
C ARG A 180 -8.86 -4.25 -11.52
N PHE A 181 -9.24 -3.04 -11.13
CA PHE A 181 -9.78 -2.75 -9.80
C PHE A 181 -10.99 -3.63 -9.52
N LYS A 182 -11.92 -3.77 -10.49
CA LYS A 182 -13.08 -4.64 -10.34
C LYS A 182 -12.69 -6.10 -10.13
N MET A 183 -11.73 -6.63 -10.90
CA MET A 183 -11.24 -8.00 -10.71
C MET A 183 -10.69 -8.24 -9.30
N ILE A 184 -9.89 -7.29 -8.78
CA ILE A 184 -9.35 -7.36 -7.42
C ILE A 184 -10.47 -7.26 -6.38
N TYR A 185 -11.34 -6.27 -6.52
CA TYR A 185 -12.44 -6.01 -5.59
C TYR A 185 -13.38 -7.21 -5.47
N ASP A 186 -13.85 -7.73 -6.61
CA ASP A 186 -14.78 -8.86 -6.64
C ASP A 186 -14.14 -10.10 -6.00
N ALA A 187 -12.86 -10.36 -6.25
CA ALA A 187 -12.15 -11.49 -5.66
C ALA A 187 -11.95 -11.35 -4.14
N VAL A 188 -11.59 -10.16 -3.66
CA VAL A 188 -11.50 -9.88 -2.22
C VAL A 188 -12.87 -10.03 -1.57
N LYS A 189 -13.94 -9.47 -2.16
CA LYS A 189 -15.29 -9.60 -1.59
C LYS A 189 -15.83 -11.02 -1.62
N ALA A 190 -15.46 -11.83 -2.59
CA ALA A 190 -15.86 -13.22 -2.65
C ALA A 190 -15.18 -14.09 -1.59
N LYS A 191 -13.87 -13.88 -1.33
CA LYS A 191 -13.08 -14.73 -0.41
C LYS A 191 -12.97 -14.17 1.01
N HIS A 192 -12.99 -12.84 1.14
CA HIS A 192 -12.79 -12.09 2.38
C HIS A 192 -13.82 -10.97 2.50
N PRO A 193 -15.13 -11.30 2.60
CA PRO A 193 -16.19 -10.30 2.73
C PRO A 193 -16.02 -9.39 3.95
N GLU A 194 -15.33 -9.87 4.99
CA GLU A 194 -14.97 -9.13 6.22
C GLU A 194 -13.98 -7.99 5.99
N ILE A 195 -13.17 -8.05 4.92
CA ILE A 195 -12.17 -7.02 4.63
C ILE A 195 -12.80 -5.81 3.94
N THR A 196 -12.53 -4.62 4.46
CA THR A 196 -12.93 -3.36 3.85
C THR A 196 -11.88 -2.91 2.81
N VAL A 197 -12.33 -2.74 1.56
CA VAL A 197 -11.46 -2.29 0.46
C VAL A 197 -11.52 -0.78 0.35
N VAL A 198 -10.40 -0.12 0.60
CA VAL A 198 -10.21 1.33 0.49
C VAL A 198 -9.53 1.61 -0.84
N GLY A 199 -10.08 2.49 -1.68
CA GLY A 199 -9.54 2.73 -3.03
C GLY A 199 -9.61 4.18 -3.47
N THR A 200 -8.92 4.50 -4.57
CA THR A 200 -9.04 5.80 -5.22
C THR A 200 -10.44 5.95 -5.80
N LEU A 201 -11.07 7.11 -5.56
CA LEU A 201 -12.44 7.47 -5.94
C LEU A 201 -12.95 6.78 -7.21
N VAL A 202 -13.86 5.81 -7.03
CA VAL A 202 -14.71 5.29 -8.10
C VAL A 202 -16.14 5.72 -7.83
N HIS A 203 -16.63 6.72 -8.57
CA HIS A 203 -18.08 6.96 -8.69
C HIS A 203 -18.62 5.89 -9.64
N LEU A 204 -18.85 4.69 -9.13
CA LEU A 204 -19.44 3.59 -9.91
C LEU A 204 -20.94 3.87 -10.05
N ARG A 205 -21.36 4.50 -11.15
CA ARG A 205 -22.78 4.57 -11.55
C ARG A 205 -23.38 3.18 -11.84
N GLN A 206 -22.54 2.15 -11.98
CA GLN A 206 -22.93 0.77 -12.31
C GLN A 206 -22.80 -0.20 -11.14
N VAL A 207 -22.52 0.28 -9.93
CA VAL A 207 -22.55 -0.55 -8.74
C VAL A 207 -23.70 -0.09 -7.85
N PRO A 208 -24.61 -0.99 -7.42
CA PRO A 208 -25.75 -0.62 -6.59
C PRO A 208 -25.32 0.20 -5.38
N THR A 209 -26.13 1.18 -4.99
CA THR A 209 -25.87 2.15 -3.92
C THR A 209 -25.39 1.52 -2.60
N MET A 210 -25.70 0.24 -2.36
CA MET A 210 -25.21 -0.53 -1.20
C MET A 210 -23.69 -0.79 -1.18
N MET A 211 -22.99 -0.92 -2.31
CA MET A 211 -21.54 -1.19 -2.30
C MET A 211 -20.68 0.08 -2.14
N GLN A 212 -21.26 1.27 -2.30
CA GLN A 212 -20.53 2.53 -2.06
C GLN A 212 -20.19 2.72 -0.57
N VAL A 213 -20.93 2.07 0.33
CA VAL A 213 -20.75 2.15 1.79
C VAL A 213 -19.45 1.47 2.25
N GLY A 214 -18.88 0.56 1.44
CA GLY A 214 -17.67 -0.21 1.77
C GLY A 214 -16.35 0.33 1.23
N ILE A 215 -16.35 1.47 0.51
CA ILE A 215 -15.13 2.10 -0.02
C ILE A 215 -14.90 3.43 0.70
N MET A 216 -14.04 3.41 1.71
CA MET A 216 -13.63 4.62 2.42
C MET A 216 -12.74 5.49 1.50
N ARG A 217 -12.98 6.81 1.50
CA ARG A 217 -12.24 7.76 0.66
C ARG A 217 -10.99 8.26 1.40
N ILE A 218 -9.83 8.17 0.76
CA ILE A 218 -8.62 8.87 1.19
C ILE A 218 -8.20 9.80 0.06
N SER A 219 -8.42 11.10 0.26
CA SER A 219 -7.92 12.16 -0.62
C SER A 219 -6.73 12.82 0.08
N CYS A 220 -5.52 12.53 -0.38
CA CYS A 220 -4.40 13.43 -0.16
C CYS A 220 -4.47 14.51 -1.24
N ARG A 221 -4.61 15.78 -0.86
CA ARG A 221 -4.41 16.88 -1.81
C ARG A 221 -2.90 17.06 -1.99
N CYS A 222 -2.39 16.77 -3.18
CA CYS A 222 -1.05 17.19 -3.57
C CYS A 222 -0.98 18.75 -3.56
N PRO A 223 0.08 19.41 -3.07
CA PRO A 223 0.10 20.87 -2.88
C PRO A 223 0.16 21.71 -4.17
N LEU A 224 -0.03 21.12 -5.35
CA LEU A 224 0.26 21.77 -6.64
C LEU A 224 -0.86 22.68 -7.21
N SER A 225 -1.82 23.15 -6.41
CA SER A 225 -2.88 24.07 -6.91
C SER A 225 -3.14 25.30 -6.04
N MET A 226 -2.14 25.79 -5.32
CA MET A 226 -2.27 27.00 -4.50
C MET A 226 -2.25 28.32 -5.28
N ASN A 227 -2.60 28.32 -6.57
CA ASN A 227 -2.57 29.50 -7.44
C ASN A 227 -3.91 29.86 -8.13
N THR A 228 -5.06 29.38 -7.63
CA THR A 228 -6.37 29.81 -8.21
C THR A 228 -7.43 30.16 -7.18
N ILE A 229 -7.06 30.40 -5.92
CA ILE A 229 -7.98 30.92 -4.90
C ILE A 229 -7.36 32.15 -4.25
N MET A 230 -7.16 33.20 -5.05
CA MET A 230 -6.99 34.60 -4.60
C MET A 230 -7.28 35.57 -5.76
N LYS A 231 -8.51 35.52 -6.28
CA LYS A 231 -9.15 36.70 -6.88
C LYS A 231 -10.52 36.85 -6.22
N ASN A 232 -10.47 37.37 -5.00
CA ASN A 232 -11.62 37.80 -4.24
C ASN A 232 -12.34 38.93 -4.98
N HIS A 233 -13.66 38.84 -4.99
CA HIS A 233 -14.57 39.87 -4.49
C HIS A 233 -14.03 41.31 -4.44
N HIS A 234 -14.47 42.11 -5.41
CA HIS A 234 -14.96 43.48 -5.23
C HIS A 234 -16.31 43.49 -5.96
N GLY A 235 -17.45 43.95 -5.47
CA GLY A 235 -17.80 44.90 -4.42
C GLY A 235 -19.00 45.69 -4.98
N PHE A 236 -20.06 45.80 -4.17
CA PHE A 236 -21.42 46.35 -4.44
C PHE A 236 -22.41 45.43 -5.16
#